data_AF-A0A7X0JU20-F1
#
_entry.id   AF-A0A7X0JU20-F1
#
_cell.length_a   1.000
_cell.length_b   1.000
_cell.length_c   1.000
_cell.angle_alpha   90.00
_cell.angle_beta   90.00
_cell.angle_gamma   90.00
#
_symmetry.space_group_name_H-M   'P 1'
#
loop_
_entity.id
_entity.type
_entity.pdbx_description
1 polymer ?
#
loop_
_entity_poly.entity_id
_entity_poly.type
_entity_poly.pdbx_seq_one_letter_code
_entity_poly.pdbx_strand_id
1 'polypeptide(L)'
;MMDKDQHIDAQAAKAALKDIESSQQNLQKAMRLPVWLSVFSSLSYGLIVFSWGMTEHENLWALGLYIGLGLFLASAALAMYSSKLMGLKANLIPKNKSGLLFYLVSVVAFGLLVLGGRTLRLEGFASAPHIAAFLSAALMFYFQYWHPAGEMQRIGADDE
;
A
#
# COMPACT_ATOMS: atom_id res chain seq x y z
N MET A 1 -30.08 -42.57 -17.39
CA MET A 1 -29.11 -42.76 -16.29
C MET A 1 -28.01 -41.70 -16.26
N MET A 2 -27.80 -40.87 -17.29
CA MET A 2 -26.73 -39.84 -17.32
C MET A 2 -26.99 -38.57 -16.48
N ASP A 3 -28.23 -38.29 -16.07
CA ASP A 3 -28.59 -37.01 -15.42
C ASP A 3 -28.10 -36.91 -13.96
N LYS A 4 -28.09 -38.03 -13.22
CA LYS A 4 -27.71 -38.05 -11.80
C LYS A 4 -26.22 -37.81 -11.57
N ASP A 5 -25.37 -38.42 -12.41
CA ASP A 5 -23.91 -38.29 -12.29
C ASP A 5 -23.45 -36.90 -12.71
N GLN A 6 -24.09 -36.31 -13.73
CA GLN A 6 -23.80 -34.96 -14.21
C GLN A 6 -24.22 -33.88 -13.19
N HIS A 7 -25.32 -34.11 -12.47
CA HIS A 7 -25.78 -33.21 -11.41
C HIS A 7 -24.88 -33.29 -10.16
N ILE A 8 -24.33 -34.47 -9.84
CA ILE A 8 -23.35 -34.66 -8.74
C ILE A 8 -22.00 -33.99 -9.09
N ASP A 9 -21.55 -34.12 -10.34
CA ASP A 9 -20.30 -33.49 -10.81
C ASP A 9 -20.39 -31.96 -10.85
N ALA A 10 -21.53 -31.41 -11.32
CA ALA A 10 -21.78 -29.96 -11.27
C ALA A 10 -21.87 -29.41 -9.83
N GLN A 11 -22.37 -30.21 -8.89
CA GLN A 11 -22.47 -29.82 -7.48
C GLN A 11 -21.11 -29.89 -6.78
N ALA A 12 -20.28 -30.89 -7.09
CA ALA A 12 -18.90 -30.98 -6.64
C ALA A 12 -18.05 -29.83 -7.20
N ALA A 13 -18.21 -29.50 -8.48
CA ALA A 13 -17.54 -28.36 -9.12
C ALA A 13 -17.94 -27.02 -8.46
N LYS A 14 -19.22 -26.81 -8.15
CA LYS A 14 -19.68 -25.62 -7.42
C LYS A 14 -19.14 -25.56 -5.98
N ALA A 15 -19.05 -26.70 -5.30
CA ALA A 15 -18.47 -26.76 -3.96
C ALA A 15 -16.97 -26.42 -3.99
N ALA A 16 -16.22 -26.96 -4.96
CA ALA A 16 -14.81 -26.63 -5.17
C ALA A 16 -14.61 -25.15 -5.53
N LEU A 17 -15.44 -24.58 -6.41
CA LEU A 17 -15.40 -23.16 -6.73
C LEU A 17 -15.67 -22.28 -5.50
N LYS A 18 -16.65 -22.65 -4.68
CA LYS A 18 -16.99 -21.93 -3.44
C LYS A 18 -15.86 -22.02 -2.41
N ASP A 19 -15.19 -23.17 -2.33
CA ASP A 19 -14.05 -23.38 -1.44
C ASP A 19 -12.84 -22.53 -1.90
N ILE A 20 -12.55 -22.52 -3.21
CA ILE A 20 -11.54 -21.65 -3.82
C ILE A 20 -11.87 -20.17 -3.57
N GLU A 21 -13.11 -19.75 -3.78
CA GLU A 21 -13.55 -18.37 -3.55
C GLU A 21 -13.39 -17.98 -2.08
N SER A 22 -13.79 -18.85 -1.15
CA SER A 22 -13.64 -18.61 0.29
C SER A 22 -12.18 -18.56 0.73
N SER A 23 -11.33 -19.39 0.13
CA SER A 23 -9.88 -19.41 0.34
C SER A 23 -9.23 -18.13 -0.20
N GLN A 24 -9.62 -17.67 -1.39
CA GLN A 24 -9.16 -16.41 -1.96
C GLN A 24 -9.60 -15.21 -1.12
N GLN A 25 -10.85 -15.20 -0.63
CA GLN A 25 -11.34 -14.14 0.28
C GLN A 25 -10.59 -14.14 1.62
N ASN A 26 -10.27 -15.30 2.18
CA ASN A 26 -9.50 -15.41 3.42
C ASN A 26 -8.05 -14.96 3.23
N LEU A 27 -7.43 -15.33 2.11
CA LEU A 27 -6.12 -14.83 1.72
C LEU A 27 -6.14 -13.32 1.51
N GLN A 28 -7.17 -12.77 0.85
CA GLN A 28 -7.32 -11.33 0.65
C GLN A 28 -7.48 -10.57 1.98
N LYS A 29 -8.22 -11.14 2.94
CA LYS A 29 -8.33 -10.58 4.30
C LYS A 29 -7.02 -10.66 5.07
N ALA A 30 -6.29 -11.77 4.94
CA ALA A 30 -4.97 -11.92 5.56
C ALA A 30 -3.92 -10.99 4.93
N MET A 31 -4.03 -10.72 3.62
CA MET A 31 -3.12 -9.84 2.87
C MET A 31 -3.30 -8.36 3.16
N ARG A 32 -4.42 -7.95 3.77
CA ARG A 32 -4.60 -6.55 4.17
C ARG A 32 -3.62 -6.22 5.29
N LEU A 33 -2.84 -5.15 5.10
CA LEU A 33 -2.06 -4.60 6.21
C LEU A 33 -2.99 -4.34 7.40
N PRO A 34 -2.58 -4.68 8.62
CA PRO A 34 -3.38 -4.34 9.78
C PRO A 34 -3.60 -2.83 9.82
N VAL A 35 -4.83 -2.40 10.11
CA VAL A 35 -5.25 -1.00 9.97
C VAL A 35 -4.34 -0.05 10.74
N TRP A 36 -3.90 -0.44 11.94
CA TRP A 36 -2.99 0.36 12.76
C TRP A 36 -1.65 0.61 12.05
N LEU A 37 -1.12 -0.38 11.33
CA LEU A 37 0.14 -0.25 10.59
C LEU A 37 -0.04 0.66 9.37
N SER A 38 -1.21 0.61 8.73
CA SER A 38 -1.55 1.51 7.62
C SER A 38 -1.68 2.96 8.09
N VAL A 39 -2.37 3.19 9.21
CA VAL A 39 -2.47 4.51 9.84
C VAL A 39 -1.08 5.01 10.21
N PHE A 40 -0.28 4.19 10.87
CA PHE A 40 1.08 4.55 11.29
C PHE A 40 1.97 4.91 10.10
N SER A 41 1.98 4.08 9.04
CA SER A 41 2.72 4.34 7.81
C SER A 41 2.27 5.63 7.13
N SER A 42 0.95 5.87 7.07
CA SER A 42 0.38 7.08 6.47
C SER A 42 0.74 8.37 7.22
N LEU A 43 0.71 8.35 8.56
CA LEU A 43 1.12 9.48 9.39
C LEU A 43 2.61 9.75 9.26
N SER A 44 3.42 8.68 9.22
CA SER A 44 4.86 8.78 9.00
C SER A 44 5.18 9.41 7.65
N TYR A 45 4.43 9.04 6.60
CA TYR A 45 4.59 9.62 5.27
C TYR A 45 4.16 11.10 5.22
N GLY A 46 3.04 11.44 5.86
CA GLY A 46 2.62 12.82 6.03
C GLY A 46 3.67 13.67 6.75
N LEU A 47 4.31 13.12 7.79
CA LEU A 47 5.41 13.80 8.50
C LEU A 47 6.60 14.07 7.57
N ILE A 48 6.98 13.12 6.71
CA ILE A 48 8.05 13.34 5.70
C ILE A 48 7.70 14.51 4.78
N VAL A 49 6.49 14.51 4.23
CA VAL A 49 6.01 15.55 3.29
C VAL A 49 5.96 16.91 3.97
N PHE A 50 5.44 16.96 5.19
CA PHE A 50 5.38 18.16 6.01
C PHE A 50 6.77 18.71 6.32
N SER A 51 7.64 17.87 6.88
CA SER A 51 9.00 18.23 7.24
C SER A 51 9.79 18.72 6.03
N TRP A 52 9.66 18.05 4.88
CA TRP A 52 10.30 18.49 3.63
C TRP A 52 9.81 19.88 3.19
N GLY A 53 8.50 20.12 3.23
CA GLY A 53 7.94 21.42 2.88
C GLY A 53 8.33 22.53 3.86
N MET A 54 8.52 22.20 5.15
CA MET A 54 8.93 23.14 6.20
C MET A 54 10.45 23.33 6.32
N THR A 55 11.25 22.56 5.57
CA THR A 55 12.70 22.66 5.62
C THR A 55 13.17 23.91 4.89
N GLU A 56 13.33 25.00 5.64
CA GLU A 56 13.96 26.26 5.22
C GLU A 56 15.06 26.63 6.21
N HIS A 57 16.29 26.79 5.71
CA HIS A 57 17.51 27.04 6.47
C HIS A 57 17.77 25.98 7.57
N GLU A 58 18.82 26.12 8.39
CA GLU A 58 19.24 25.10 9.38
C GLU A 58 18.17 24.87 10.46
N ASN A 59 17.19 24.03 10.13
CA ASN A 59 15.91 24.01 10.81
C ASN A 59 15.63 22.62 11.38
N LEU A 60 15.08 22.58 12.59
CA LEU A 60 14.70 21.35 13.29
C LEU A 60 13.76 20.46 12.47
N TRP A 61 13.04 21.03 11.48
CA TRP A 61 12.18 20.25 10.59
C TRP A 61 12.91 19.18 9.78
N ALA A 62 14.22 19.33 9.53
CA ALA A 62 15.05 18.27 8.93
C ALA A 62 15.11 17.01 9.81
N LEU A 63 15.10 17.16 11.15
CA LEU A 63 15.03 16.02 12.06
C LEU A 63 13.70 15.27 11.92
N GLY A 64 12.60 16.01 11.75
CA GLY A 64 11.28 15.42 11.48
C GLY A 64 11.26 14.58 10.20
N LEU A 65 12.02 14.99 9.17
CA LEU A 65 12.18 14.21 7.94
C LEU A 65 12.89 12.88 8.22
N TYR A 66 14.01 12.90 8.95
CA TYR A 66 14.75 11.67 9.27
C TYR A 66 13.95 10.73 10.16
N ILE A 67 13.24 11.27 11.16
CA ILE A 67 12.35 10.48 12.03
C ILE A 67 11.21 9.89 11.21
N GLY A 68 10.54 10.70 10.39
CA GLY A 68 9.47 10.25 9.51
C GLY A 68 9.94 9.19 8.51
N LEU A 69 11.14 9.33 7.94
CA LEU A 69 11.71 8.35 7.04
C LEU A 69 12.04 7.04 7.77
N GLY A 70 12.64 7.12 8.96
CA GLY A 70 12.95 5.94 9.77
C GLY A 70 11.70 5.17 10.18
N LEU A 71 10.66 5.86 10.64
CA LEU A 71 9.38 5.25 11.00
C LEU A 71 8.66 4.65 9.78
N PHE A 72 8.73 5.32 8.63
CA PHE A 72 8.13 4.83 7.40
C PHE A 72 8.81 3.54 6.94
N LEU A 73 10.15 3.52 6.92
CA LEU A 73 10.92 2.32 6.58
C LEU A 73 10.70 1.18 7.57
N ALA A 74 10.63 1.48 8.87
CA ALA A 74 10.30 0.48 9.89
C ALA A 74 8.90 -0.10 9.68
N SER A 75 7.91 0.73 9.33
CA SER A 75 6.56 0.27 9.03
C SER A 75 6.53 -0.63 7.78
N ALA A 76 7.27 -0.27 6.74
CA ALA A 76 7.38 -1.05 5.51
C ALA A 76 8.11 -2.38 5.75
N ALA A 77 9.19 -2.38 6.54
CA ALA A 77 9.90 -3.59 6.95
C ALA A 77 9.00 -4.54 7.74
N LEU A 78 8.21 -3.99 8.69
CA LEU A 78 7.26 -4.77 9.45
C LEU A 78 6.16 -5.35 8.56
N ALA A 79 5.64 -4.58 7.60
CA ALA A 79 4.66 -5.06 6.63
C ALA A 79 5.20 -6.21 5.74
N MET A 80 6.44 -6.09 5.28
CA MET A 80 7.12 -7.14 4.52
C MET A 80 7.36 -8.39 5.38
N TYR A 81 7.76 -8.20 6.64
CA TYR A 81 7.97 -9.29 7.58
C TYR A 81 6.67 -10.04 7.88
N SER A 82 5.56 -9.32 8.14
CA SER A 82 4.23 -9.91 8.30
C SER A 82 3.80 -10.69 7.06
N SER A 83 4.06 -10.16 5.86
CA SER A 83 3.75 -10.86 4.60
C SER A 83 4.54 -12.16 4.47
N LYS A 84 5.82 -12.15 4.84
CA LYS A 84 6.69 -13.34 4.83
C LYS A 84 6.22 -14.39 5.85
N LEU A 85 5.79 -13.99 7.04
CA LEU A 85 5.18 -14.88 8.05
C LEU A 85 3.93 -15.59 7.54
N MET A 86 3.18 -14.94 6.65
CA MET A 86 1.98 -15.51 6.01
C MET A 86 2.30 -16.38 4.78
N GLY A 87 3.58 -16.63 4.47
CA GLY A 87 4.01 -17.45 3.33
C GLY A 87 3.81 -16.76 1.97
N LEU A 88 3.65 -15.44 1.96
CA LEU A 88 3.41 -14.65 0.76
C LEU A 88 4.68 -13.89 0.36
N LYS A 89 5.04 -13.97 -0.92
CA LYS A 89 6.15 -13.19 -1.47
C LYS A 89 5.60 -11.84 -1.93
N ALA A 90 5.86 -10.80 -1.13
CA ALA A 90 5.51 -9.43 -1.52
C ALA A 90 6.40 -9.00 -2.69
N ASN A 91 5.83 -8.96 -3.90
CA ASN A 91 6.48 -8.35 -5.05
C ASN A 91 6.26 -6.84 -4.98
N LEU A 92 7.34 -6.08 -4.72
CA LEU A 92 7.31 -4.62 -4.66
C LEU A 92 6.97 -3.98 -6.02
N ILE A 93 7.26 -4.68 -7.12
CA ILE A 93 7.01 -4.21 -8.48
C ILE A 93 5.82 -5.00 -9.04
N PRO A 94 4.74 -4.32 -9.45
CA PRO A 94 3.60 -4.97 -10.10
C PRO A 94 4.06 -5.57 -11.44
N LYS A 95 3.79 -6.86 -11.67
CA LYS A 95 4.11 -7.53 -12.94
C LYS A 95 3.10 -7.19 -14.04
N ASN A 96 1.91 -6.75 -13.64
CA ASN A 96 0.80 -6.47 -14.55
C ASN A 96 0.79 -5.01 -15.03
N LYS A 97 0.43 -4.79 -16.31
CA LYS A 97 0.45 -3.46 -16.95
C LYS A 97 -0.48 -2.45 -16.25
N SER A 98 -1.63 -2.93 -15.77
CA SER A 98 -2.58 -2.10 -15.01
C SER A 98 -2.00 -1.67 -13.65
N GLY A 99 -1.32 -2.58 -12.94
CA GLY A 99 -0.65 -2.27 -11.68
C GLY A 99 0.52 -1.30 -11.86
N LEU A 100 1.28 -1.44 -12.95
CA LEU A 100 2.36 -0.51 -13.29
C LEU A 100 1.82 0.90 -13.56
N LEU A 101 0.74 1.03 -14.33
CA LEU A 101 0.11 2.33 -14.59
C LEU A 101 -0.39 2.98 -13.30
N PHE A 102 -1.06 2.21 -12.44
CA PHE A 102 -1.51 2.69 -11.13
C PHE A 102 -0.32 3.18 -10.28
N TYR A 103 0.78 2.43 -10.25
CA TYR A 103 1.99 2.82 -9.51
C TYR A 103 2.60 4.11 -10.04
N LEU A 104 2.72 4.24 -11.38
CA LEU A 104 3.23 5.45 -12.03
C LEU A 104 2.37 6.67 -11.72
N VAL A 105 1.05 6.54 -11.87
CA VAL A 105 0.11 7.63 -11.53
C VAL A 105 0.21 8.01 -10.06
N SER A 106 0.34 7.02 -9.16
CA SER A 106 0.51 7.27 -7.72
C SER A 106 1.80 8.03 -7.43
N VAL A 107 2.93 7.63 -8.01
CA VAL A 107 4.23 8.31 -7.86
C VAL A 107 4.13 9.76 -8.34
N VAL A 108 3.49 9.99 -9.50
CA VAL A 108 3.29 11.35 -10.02
C VAL A 108 2.39 12.16 -9.08
N ALA A 109 1.28 11.60 -8.61
CA ALA A 109 0.36 12.28 -7.69
C ALA A 109 1.05 12.68 -6.38
N PHE A 110 1.81 11.76 -5.76
CA PHE A 110 2.59 12.06 -4.56
C PHE A 110 3.71 13.07 -4.83
N GLY A 111 4.40 12.95 -5.97
CA GLY A 111 5.42 13.91 -6.38
C GLY A 111 4.87 15.32 -6.51
N LEU A 112 3.69 15.48 -7.11
CA LEU A 112 3.00 16.77 -7.22
C LEU A 112 2.60 17.33 -5.85
N LEU A 113 2.17 16.50 -4.89
CA LEU A 113 1.87 16.95 -3.54
C LEU A 113 3.13 17.43 -2.80
N VAL A 114 4.22 16.68 -2.89
CA VAL A 114 5.50 17.03 -2.23
C VAL A 114 6.09 18.30 -2.81
N LEU A 115 6.18 18.38 -4.15
CA LEU A 115 6.75 19.54 -4.83
C LEU A 115 5.82 20.75 -4.72
N GLY A 116 4.52 20.56 -4.96
CA GLY A 116 3.50 21.60 -4.88
C GLY A 116 3.39 22.20 -3.48
N GLY A 117 3.43 21.39 -2.43
CA GLY A 117 3.40 21.87 -1.05
C GLY A 117 4.60 22.77 -0.72
N ARG A 118 5.78 22.46 -1.27
CA ARG A 118 6.99 23.26 -1.10
C ARG A 118 6.97 24.53 -1.96
N THR A 119 6.62 24.44 -3.24
CA THR A 119 6.61 25.61 -4.13
C THR A 119 5.61 26.65 -3.64
N LEU A 120 4.39 26.24 -3.29
CA LEU A 120 3.38 27.15 -2.75
C LEU A 120 3.83 27.81 -1.44
N ARG A 121 4.61 27.10 -0.61
CA ARG A 121 5.19 27.70 0.58
C ARG A 121 6.22 28.77 0.26
N LEU A 122 7.11 28.51 -0.69
CA LEU A 122 8.11 29.49 -1.14
C LEU A 122 7.47 30.74 -1.76
N GLU A 123 6.28 30.60 -2.36
CA GLU A 123 5.45 31.72 -2.85
C GLU A 123 4.72 32.48 -1.72
N GLY A 124 4.87 32.07 -0.46
CA GLY A 124 4.32 32.75 0.72
C GLY A 124 3.13 32.06 1.39
N PHE A 125 2.65 30.93 0.87
CA PHE A 125 1.54 30.18 1.51
C PHE A 125 2.06 29.28 2.64
N ALA A 126 2.15 29.81 3.85
CA ALA A 126 2.65 29.09 5.03
C ALA A 126 1.90 27.77 5.33
N SER A 127 0.61 27.69 5.02
CA SER A 127 -0.23 26.51 5.25
C SER A 127 -0.11 25.43 4.17
N ALA A 128 0.55 25.68 3.04
CA ALA A 128 0.62 24.74 1.93
C ALA A 128 1.21 23.37 2.28
N PRO A 129 2.31 23.26 3.07
CA PRO A 129 2.86 21.96 3.45
C PRO A 129 1.95 21.17 4.37
N HIS A 130 1.14 21.84 5.19
CA HIS A 130 0.20 21.18 6.11
C HIS A 130 -0.91 20.49 5.31
N ILE A 131 -1.44 21.18 4.29
CA ILE A 131 -2.47 20.65 3.40
C ILE A 131 -1.89 19.52 2.55
N ALA A 132 -0.70 19.71 1.98
CA ALA A 132 -0.01 18.69 1.20
C ALA A 132 0.28 17.43 2.03
N ALA A 133 0.74 17.59 3.27
CA ALA A 133 0.99 16.50 4.20
C ALA A 133 -0.30 15.74 4.54
N PHE A 134 -1.38 16.44 4.88
CA PHE A 134 -2.66 15.80 5.17
C PHE A 134 -3.21 15.02 3.97
N LEU A 135 -3.18 15.62 2.77
CA LEU A 135 -3.62 14.95 1.54
C LEU A 135 -2.75 13.73 1.24
N SER A 136 -1.43 13.83 1.39
CA SER A 136 -0.53 12.70 1.18
C SER A 136 -0.75 11.57 2.18
N ALA A 137 -1.00 11.89 3.45
CA ALA A 137 -1.30 10.87 4.47
C ALA A 137 -2.64 10.19 4.17
N ALA A 138 -3.68 10.96 3.87
CA ALA A 138 -5.00 10.42 3.52
C ALA A 138 -4.94 9.54 2.26
N LEU A 139 -4.24 9.99 1.21
CA LEU A 139 -4.06 9.23 -0.02
C LEU A 139 -3.26 7.94 0.22
N MET A 140 -2.21 8.01 1.03
CA MET A 140 -1.39 6.86 1.39
C MET A 140 -2.18 5.82 2.18
N PHE A 141 -2.98 6.26 3.15
CA PHE A 141 -3.90 5.39 3.89
C PHE A 141 -4.94 4.75 2.96
N TYR A 142 -5.54 5.54 2.06
CA TYR A 142 -6.51 5.07 1.08
C TYR A 142 -5.93 3.95 0.20
N PHE A 143 -4.72 4.16 -0.34
CA PHE A 143 -4.05 3.14 -1.14
C PHE A 143 -3.72 1.89 -0.34
N GLN A 144 -3.19 2.01 0.88
CA GLN A 144 -2.87 0.83 1.69
C GLN A 144 -4.11 0.02 2.11
N TYR A 145 -5.23 0.70 2.37
CA TYR A 145 -6.46 0.06 2.86
C TYR A 145 -7.28 -0.58 1.73
N TRP A 146 -7.48 0.13 0.62
CA TRP A 146 -8.30 -0.35 -0.50
C TRP A 146 -7.52 -1.12 -1.57
N HIS A 147 -6.22 -0.82 -1.74
CA HIS A 147 -5.33 -1.48 -2.69
C HIS A 147 -4.15 -2.14 -1.96
N PRO A 148 -4.39 -3.17 -1.12
CA PRO A 148 -3.31 -3.88 -0.42
C PRO A 148 -2.29 -4.39 -1.45
N ALA A 149 -1.02 -4.05 -1.20
CA ALA A 149 0.04 -4.02 -2.19
C ALA A 149 0.18 -5.33 -2.99
N GLY A 150 0.06 -5.19 -4.32
CA GLY A 150 0.70 -6.02 -5.33
C GLY A 150 0.16 -7.45 -5.46
N GLU A 151 0.28 -7.99 -6.67
CA GLU A 151 0.08 -9.41 -6.95
C GLU A 151 1.07 -10.23 -6.09
N MET A 152 0.61 -10.73 -4.95
CA MET A 152 1.41 -11.57 -4.08
C MET A 152 1.42 -12.99 -4.65
N GLN A 153 2.59 -13.48 -5.04
CA GLN A 153 2.76 -14.88 -5.40
C GLN A 153 2.96 -15.71 -4.14
N ARG A 154 2.30 -16.88 -4.07
CA ARG A 154 2.61 -17.89 -3.05
C ARG A 154 4.08 -18.29 -3.19
N ILE A 155 4.78 -18.39 -2.06
CA ILE A 155 6.13 -18.96 -2.01
C ILE A 155 6.00 -20.44 -2.41
N GLY A 156 6.64 -20.84 -3.53
CA GLY A 156 6.63 -22.21 -4.05
C GLY A 156 5.99 -22.41 -5.45
N ALA A 157 5.52 -21.36 -6.12
CA ALA A 157 4.97 -21.46 -7.48
C ALA A 157 6.03 -21.44 -8.60
N ASP A 158 7.32 -21.38 -8.25
CA ASP A 158 8.44 -21.31 -9.20
C ASP A 158 9.15 -22.68 -9.36
N ASP A 159 8.69 -23.73 -8.65
CA ASP A 159 9.31 -25.07 -8.60
C ASP A 159 8.52 -26.16 -9.38
N GLU A 160 7.59 -25.77 -10.27
CA GLU A 160 6.94 -26.67 -11.26
C GLU A 160 7.09 -26.17 -12.70
#